data_AF-A0A380EAV4-F1
#
_entry.id   AF-A0A380EAV4-F1
#
_cell.length_a   1.000
_cell.length_b   1.000
_cell.length_c   1.000
_cell.angle_alpha   90.00
_cell.angle_beta   90.00
_cell.angle_gamma   90.00
#
_symmetry.space_group_name_H-M   'P 1'
#
loop_
_entity.id
_entity.type
_entity.pdbx_description
1 polymer ?
#
loop_
_entity_poly.entity_id
_entity_poly.type
_entity_poly.pdbx_seq_one_letter_code
_entity_poly.pdbx_strand_id
1 'polypeptide(L)'
;MLLGDNIGTTITAILASLAGSIAAKRAALVHVIFNLIGVIIFTIFLPVVIHLISLLQDLWHLKPAMTIAVSHGIFNITNTLIQLPFVAGLAWIVTKLVPGKDIADDYKPQHLNKDLVYHAPGVALQETQKELQNVGQIVLSMFEDIREITKDDKKLIKKLEQKHQAVETINDSIRNYLVRISTKAITKADVERLAVMFDVNRSILKVAELTEEYVAQLKRQHDEDIRITEDAQRGMDKLFNHVAESFDKAIDMLDVYDKTKKMKLVERSRESFNIEHKLRQRSY
;
A
#
# COMPACT_ATOMS: atom_id res chain seq x y z
N MET A 1 13.68 -27.07 -25.00
CA MET A 1 14.08 -25.81 -24.31
C MET A 1 12.87 -24.92 -24.02
N LEU A 2 11.96 -24.68 -24.98
CA LEU A 2 10.82 -23.77 -24.82
C LEU A 2 9.92 -24.01 -23.59
N LEU A 3 9.46 -25.24 -23.37
CA LEU A 3 8.56 -25.54 -22.25
C LEU A 3 9.25 -25.41 -20.88
N GLY A 4 10.55 -25.70 -20.81
CA GLY A 4 11.34 -25.58 -19.59
C GLY A 4 11.58 -24.12 -19.16
N ASP A 5 11.73 -23.22 -20.13
CA ASP A 5 11.91 -21.78 -19.88
C ASP A 5 10.60 -21.10 -19.39
N ASN A 6 9.47 -21.49 -19.97
CA ASN A 6 8.15 -21.06 -19.47
C ASN A 6 7.85 -21.57 -18.05
N ILE A 7 8.49 -22.65 -17.62
CA ILE A 7 8.45 -23.11 -16.22
C ILE A 7 9.46 -22.32 -15.38
N GLY A 8 10.68 -22.08 -15.87
CA GLY A 8 11.72 -21.34 -15.16
C GLY A 8 11.31 -19.92 -14.77
N THR A 9 10.67 -19.18 -15.68
CA THR A 9 10.16 -17.82 -15.44
C THR A 9 9.11 -17.76 -14.33
N THR A 10 8.34 -18.84 -14.13
CA THR A 10 7.33 -18.91 -13.07
C THR A 10 7.95 -19.01 -11.68
N ILE A 11 9.10 -19.69 -11.55
CA ILE A 11 9.83 -19.82 -10.28
C ILE A 11 10.34 -18.44 -9.83
N THR A 12 10.90 -17.67 -10.77
CA THR A 12 11.32 -16.29 -10.49
C THR A 12 10.16 -15.41 -10.03
N ALA A 13 8.97 -15.55 -10.65
CA ALA A 13 7.78 -14.82 -10.25
C ALA A 13 7.30 -15.20 -8.84
N ILE A 14 7.33 -16.50 -8.49
CA ILE A 14 7.01 -16.96 -7.13
C ILE A 14 7.98 -16.33 -6.13
N LEU A 15 9.29 -16.45 -6.36
CA LEU A 15 10.31 -15.92 -5.46
C LEU A 15 10.17 -14.42 -5.25
N ALA A 16 9.93 -13.66 -6.32
CA ALA A 16 9.69 -12.22 -6.24
C ALA A 16 8.43 -11.86 -5.43
N SER A 17 7.40 -12.72 -5.45
CA SER A 17 6.13 -12.46 -4.76
C SER A 17 6.14 -12.83 -3.27
N LEU A 18 7.13 -13.57 -2.77
CA LEU A 18 7.15 -14.05 -1.38
C LEU A 18 7.13 -12.88 -0.37
N ALA A 19 7.85 -11.80 -0.67
CA ALA A 19 7.88 -10.57 0.12
C ALA A 19 6.82 -9.52 -0.31
N GLY A 20 5.94 -9.85 -1.26
CA GLY A 20 4.97 -8.92 -1.84
C GLY A 20 3.56 -8.98 -1.23
N SER A 21 2.69 -8.08 -1.69
CA SER A 21 1.27 -7.99 -1.32
C SER A 21 0.44 -9.22 -1.74
N ILE A 22 -0.83 -9.29 -1.32
CA ILE A 22 -1.73 -10.37 -1.75
C ILE A 22 -1.93 -10.31 -3.27
N ALA A 23 -2.03 -9.12 -3.85
CA ALA A 23 -2.04 -8.91 -5.30
C ALA A 23 -0.77 -9.46 -5.97
N ALA A 24 0.42 -9.20 -5.41
CA ALA A 24 1.67 -9.73 -5.97
C ALA A 24 1.70 -11.27 -5.95
N LYS A 25 1.26 -11.88 -4.85
CA LYS A 25 1.15 -13.35 -4.69
C LYS A 25 0.13 -13.94 -5.66
N ARG A 26 -1.02 -13.28 -5.84
CA ARG A 26 -2.03 -13.68 -6.83
C ARG A 26 -1.52 -13.55 -8.25
N ALA A 27 -0.83 -12.46 -8.59
CA ALA A 27 -0.25 -12.27 -9.92
C ALA A 27 0.80 -13.35 -10.25
N ALA A 28 1.68 -13.67 -9.30
CA ALA A 28 2.63 -14.77 -9.45
C ALA A 28 1.93 -16.12 -9.62
N LEU A 29 0.86 -16.38 -8.85
CA LEU A 29 0.10 -17.61 -8.99
C LEU A 29 -0.66 -17.70 -10.31
N VAL A 30 -1.22 -16.59 -10.81
CA VAL A 30 -1.80 -16.52 -12.17
C VAL A 30 -0.73 -16.86 -13.18
N HIS A 31 0.47 -16.29 -13.07
CA HIS A 31 1.58 -16.54 -13.99
C HIS A 31 1.96 -18.04 -14.02
N VAL A 32 2.04 -18.69 -12.85
CA VAL A 32 2.32 -20.13 -12.71
C VAL A 32 1.23 -20.96 -13.37
N ILE A 33 -0.03 -20.74 -13.00
CA ILE A 33 -1.17 -21.52 -13.53
C ILE A 33 -1.29 -21.32 -15.04
N PHE A 34 -1.14 -20.09 -15.52
CA PHE A 34 -1.22 -19.73 -16.93
C PHE A 34 -0.15 -20.45 -17.76
N ASN A 35 1.10 -20.48 -17.30
CA ASN A 35 2.16 -21.19 -18.00
C ASN A 35 2.01 -22.71 -17.90
N LEU A 36 1.58 -23.25 -16.75
CA LEU A 36 1.35 -24.68 -16.58
C LEU A 36 0.25 -25.21 -17.51
N ILE A 37 -0.88 -24.52 -17.58
CA ILE A 37 -1.98 -24.87 -18.50
C ILE A 37 -1.49 -24.78 -19.95
N GLY A 38 -0.77 -23.71 -20.31
CA GLY A 38 -0.22 -23.54 -21.64
C GLY A 38 0.73 -24.67 -22.05
N VAL A 39 1.64 -25.06 -21.15
CA VAL A 39 2.56 -26.19 -21.37
C VAL A 39 1.79 -27.49 -21.56
N ILE A 40 0.75 -27.77 -20.76
CA ILE A 40 -0.07 -28.98 -20.90
C ILE A 40 -0.77 -29.01 -22.27
N ILE A 41 -1.43 -27.91 -22.65
CA ILE A 41 -2.12 -27.81 -23.95
C ILE A 41 -1.14 -28.01 -25.10
N PHE A 42 -0.02 -27.29 -25.11
CA PHE A 42 0.98 -27.42 -26.17
C PHE A 42 1.65 -28.78 -26.23
N THR A 43 1.78 -29.48 -25.09
CA THR A 43 2.28 -30.84 -25.06
C THR A 43 1.30 -31.82 -25.70
N ILE A 44 0.00 -31.64 -25.48
CA ILE A 44 -1.04 -32.46 -26.13
C ILE A 44 -1.04 -32.25 -27.65
N PHE A 45 -0.85 -31.01 -28.11
CA PHE A 45 -0.81 -30.65 -29.54
C PHE A 45 0.60 -30.62 -30.14
N LEU A 46 1.58 -31.23 -29.46
CA LEU A 46 2.99 -31.12 -29.83
C LEU A 46 3.30 -31.50 -31.29
N PRO A 47 2.71 -32.56 -31.89
CA PRO A 47 2.97 -32.90 -33.29
C PRO A 47 2.56 -31.78 -34.26
N VAL A 48 1.41 -31.13 -34.00
CA VAL A 48 0.89 -30.02 -34.81
C VAL A 48 1.80 -28.80 -34.68
N VAL A 49 2.23 -28.51 -33.45
CA VAL A 49 3.12 -27.38 -33.16
C VAL A 49 4.48 -27.55 -33.84
N ILE A 50 5.08 -28.75 -33.77
CA ILE A 50 6.35 -29.06 -34.44
C ILE A 50 6.21 -28.90 -35.95
N HIS A 51 5.13 -29.41 -36.54
CA HIS A 51 4.89 -29.29 -37.97
C HIS A 51 4.76 -27.82 -38.41
N LEU A 52 3.98 -27.01 -37.67
CA LEU A 52 3.83 -25.59 -37.93
C LEU A 52 5.17 -24.84 -37.85
N ILE A 53 5.96 -25.09 -36.80
CA ILE A 53 7.27 -24.45 -36.61
C ILE A 53 8.24 -24.84 -37.73
N SER A 54 8.26 -26.12 -38.14
CA SER A 54 9.09 -26.59 -39.25
C SER A 54 8.71 -25.89 -40.55
N LEU A 55 7.42 -25.77 -40.84
CA LEU A 55 6.93 -25.08 -42.03
C LEU A 55 7.35 -23.61 -42.03
N LEU A 56 7.21 -22.91 -40.90
CA LEU A 56 7.63 -21.51 -40.76
C LEU A 56 9.15 -21.35 -40.85
N GLN A 57 9.92 -22.28 -40.30
CA GLN A 57 11.37 -22.29 -40.43
C GLN A 57 11.79 -22.37 -41.90
N ASP A 58 11.18 -23.27 -42.67
CA ASP A 58 11.51 -23.47 -44.08
C ASP A 58 11.04 -22.29 -44.94
N LEU A 59 9.81 -21.81 -44.70
CA LEU A 59 9.20 -20.71 -45.47
C LEU A 59 9.91 -19.38 -45.28
N TRP A 60 10.40 -19.09 -44.06
CA TRP A 60 11.06 -17.83 -43.73
C TRP A 60 12.59 -17.94 -43.63
N HIS A 61 13.15 -19.12 -43.94
CA HIS A 61 14.59 -19.41 -43.86
C HIS A 61 15.20 -19.03 -42.50
N LEU A 62 14.51 -19.41 -41.41
CA LEU A 62 14.91 -19.03 -40.06
C LEU A 62 16.19 -19.76 -39.64
N LYS A 63 17.15 -19.02 -39.08
CA LYS A 63 18.29 -19.61 -38.36
C LYS A 63 17.77 -20.31 -37.09
N PRO A 64 18.45 -21.34 -36.56
CA PRO A 64 17.98 -22.10 -35.39
C PRO A 64 17.61 -21.24 -34.17
N ALA A 65 18.40 -20.20 -33.87
CA ALA A 65 18.08 -19.27 -32.78
C ALA A 65 16.78 -18.46 -33.02
N MET A 66 16.53 -18.06 -34.26
CA MET A 66 15.29 -17.37 -34.64
C MET A 66 14.09 -18.31 -34.62
N THR A 67 14.26 -19.58 -35.04
CA THR A 67 13.20 -20.59 -34.90
C THR A 67 12.76 -20.73 -33.45
N ILE A 68 13.71 -20.78 -32.50
CA ILE A 68 13.40 -20.84 -31.07
C ILE A 68 12.59 -19.59 -30.67
N ALA A 69 13.06 -18.39 -31.01
CA ALA A 69 12.36 -17.14 -30.68
C ALA A 69 10.92 -17.07 -31.25
N VAL A 70 10.74 -17.45 -32.52
CA VAL A 70 9.42 -17.49 -33.17
C VAL A 70 8.50 -18.51 -32.50
N SER A 71 9.05 -19.69 -32.15
CA SER A 71 8.30 -20.73 -31.42
C SER A 71 7.79 -20.22 -30.07
N HIS A 72 8.64 -19.48 -29.32
CA HIS A 72 8.26 -18.87 -28.04
C HIS A 72 7.17 -17.81 -28.23
N GLY A 73 7.29 -16.95 -29.25
CA GLY A 73 6.28 -15.95 -29.57
C GLY A 73 4.92 -16.58 -29.89
N ILE A 74 4.91 -17.61 -30.74
CA ILE A 74 3.70 -18.37 -31.08
C ILE A 74 3.10 -19.02 -29.83
N PHE A 75 3.91 -19.64 -28.98
CA PHE A 75 3.46 -20.21 -27.72
C PHE A 75 2.76 -19.15 -26.86
N ASN A 76 3.40 -18.02 -26.58
CA ASN A 76 2.87 -17.00 -25.69
C ASN A 76 1.60 -16.34 -26.25
N ILE A 77 1.57 -16.01 -27.54
CA ILE A 77 0.41 -15.40 -28.19
C ILE A 77 -0.77 -16.36 -28.18
N THR A 78 -0.56 -17.60 -28.62
CA THR A 78 -1.63 -18.61 -28.69
C THR A 78 -2.13 -18.96 -27.30
N ASN A 79 -1.23 -19.16 -26.33
CA ASN A 79 -1.60 -19.45 -24.95
C ASN A 79 -2.44 -18.31 -24.36
N THR A 80 -2.06 -17.06 -24.62
CA THR A 80 -2.83 -15.88 -24.22
C THR A 80 -4.20 -15.88 -24.86
N LEU A 81 -4.31 -16.09 -26.17
CA LEU A 81 -5.60 -16.10 -26.87
C LEU A 81 -6.53 -17.21 -26.37
N ILE A 82 -5.99 -18.39 -26.07
CA ILE A 82 -6.77 -19.52 -25.53
C ILE A 82 -7.27 -19.21 -24.13
N GLN A 83 -6.43 -18.63 -23.26
CA GLN A 83 -6.77 -18.43 -21.85
C GLN A 83 -7.48 -17.10 -21.56
N LEU A 84 -7.40 -16.11 -22.46
CA LEU A 84 -8.02 -14.78 -22.29
C LEU A 84 -9.52 -14.85 -21.96
N PRO A 85 -10.35 -15.69 -22.61
CA PRO A 85 -11.77 -15.83 -22.27
C PRO A 85 -12.01 -16.39 -20.86
N PHE A 86 -11.02 -17.06 -20.28
CA PHE A 86 -11.09 -17.73 -18.98
C PHE A 86 -10.41 -16.93 -17.86
N VAL A 87 -10.01 -15.68 -18.10
CA VAL A 87 -9.36 -14.82 -17.10
C VAL A 87 -10.18 -14.70 -15.81
N ALA A 88 -11.51 -14.62 -15.91
CA ALA A 88 -12.38 -14.60 -14.73
C ALA A 88 -12.28 -15.90 -13.91
N GLY A 89 -12.17 -17.06 -14.57
CA GLY A 89 -11.97 -18.34 -13.92
C GLY A 89 -10.60 -18.44 -13.24
N LEU A 90 -9.54 -17.98 -13.91
CA LEU A 90 -8.21 -17.89 -13.32
C LEU A 90 -8.21 -16.98 -12.08
N ALA A 91 -8.85 -15.81 -12.16
CA ALA A 91 -9.01 -14.89 -11.03
C ALA A 91 -9.73 -15.56 -9.85
N TRP A 92 -10.79 -16.33 -10.12
CA TRP A 92 -11.51 -17.08 -9.10
C TRP A 92 -10.65 -18.15 -8.43
N ILE A 93 -9.85 -18.91 -9.20
CA ILE A 93 -8.95 -19.93 -8.67
C ILE A 93 -7.90 -19.30 -7.74
N VAL A 94 -7.21 -18.24 -8.19
CA VAL A 94 -6.12 -17.64 -7.40
C VAL A 94 -6.63 -16.90 -6.16
N THR A 95 -7.83 -16.34 -6.21
CA THR A 95 -8.45 -15.71 -5.03
C THR A 95 -8.89 -16.73 -3.99
N LYS A 96 -9.20 -17.97 -4.42
CA LYS A 96 -9.50 -19.09 -3.52
C LYS A 96 -8.24 -19.74 -2.94
N LEU A 97 -7.17 -19.90 -3.74
CA LEU A 97 -5.90 -20.48 -3.31
C LEU A 97 -5.07 -19.53 -2.43
N VAL A 98 -5.14 -18.23 -2.70
CA VAL A 98 -4.55 -17.17 -1.88
C VAL A 98 -5.71 -16.34 -1.30
N PRO A 99 -6.37 -16.85 -0.24
CA PRO A 99 -7.44 -16.15 0.43
C PRO A 99 -6.89 -14.94 1.20
N GLY A 100 -7.71 -13.90 1.28
CA GLY A 100 -7.36 -12.62 1.87
C GLY A 100 -7.82 -11.48 0.98
N LYS A 101 -8.16 -10.35 1.56
CA LYS A 101 -8.36 -9.11 0.80
C LYS A 101 -7.08 -8.31 0.94
N ASP A 102 -6.55 -7.78 -0.16
CA ASP A 102 -5.75 -6.56 -0.01
C ASP A 102 -6.73 -5.53 0.53
N ILE A 103 -6.49 -5.07 1.76
CA ILE A 103 -7.44 -4.18 2.45
C ILE A 103 -7.45 -2.79 1.77
N ALA A 104 -6.62 -2.56 0.75
CA ALA A 104 -6.79 -1.50 -0.24
C ALA A 104 -8.20 -1.49 -0.88
N ASP A 105 -8.91 -2.63 -0.92
CA ASP A 105 -10.31 -2.66 -1.36
C ASP A 105 -11.32 -2.24 -0.29
N ASP A 106 -11.03 -2.46 1.01
CA ASP A 106 -11.90 -1.99 2.12
C ASP A 106 -11.57 -0.53 2.54
N TYR A 107 -10.37 -0.02 2.19
CA TYR A 107 -9.92 1.35 2.41
C TYR A 107 -9.78 2.13 1.08
N LYS A 108 -10.86 2.15 0.29
CA LYS A 108 -10.95 3.10 -0.82
C LYS A 108 -11.20 4.50 -0.28
N PRO A 109 -10.64 5.55 -0.92
CA PRO A 109 -11.01 6.92 -0.57
C PRO A 109 -12.52 7.06 -0.69
N GLN A 110 -13.19 7.44 0.40
CA GLN A 110 -14.64 7.49 0.44
C GLN A 110 -15.18 8.81 -0.13
N HIS A 111 -14.36 9.86 -0.09
CA HIS A 111 -14.80 11.23 -0.35
C HIS A 111 -14.22 11.85 -1.64
N LEU A 112 -13.25 11.21 -2.30
CA LEU A 112 -12.51 11.81 -3.43
C LEU A 112 -13.24 11.68 -4.78
N ASN A 113 -14.37 12.38 -4.94
CA ASN A 113 -15.13 12.39 -6.20
C ASN A 113 -14.42 13.19 -7.31
N LYS A 114 -13.92 12.48 -8.32
CA LYS A 114 -13.18 13.04 -9.46
C LYS A 114 -13.93 14.13 -10.23
N ASP A 115 -15.26 14.10 -10.27
CA ASP A 115 -16.08 15.07 -11.00
C ASP A 115 -16.07 16.45 -10.31
N LEU A 116 -16.00 16.47 -8.98
CA LEU A 116 -15.95 17.72 -8.21
C LEU A 116 -14.71 18.56 -8.52
N VAL A 117 -13.60 17.93 -8.90
CA VAL A 117 -12.37 18.64 -9.29
C VAL A 117 -12.62 19.57 -10.48
N TYR A 118 -13.52 19.21 -11.40
CA TYR A 118 -13.79 20.01 -12.60
C TYR A 118 -14.91 21.02 -12.39
N HIS A 119 -15.93 20.66 -11.61
CA HIS A 119 -17.15 21.45 -11.49
C HIS A 119 -17.20 22.31 -10.22
N ALA A 120 -16.50 21.90 -9.15
CA ALA A 120 -16.51 22.58 -7.87
C ALA A 120 -15.21 22.36 -7.06
N PRO A 121 -14.05 22.93 -7.48
CA PRO A 121 -12.76 22.73 -6.82
C PRO A 121 -12.75 23.07 -5.32
N GLY A 122 -13.52 24.09 -4.89
CA GLY A 122 -13.65 24.44 -3.47
C GLY A 122 -14.37 23.36 -2.64
N VAL A 123 -15.33 22.64 -3.24
CA VAL A 123 -16.00 21.49 -2.61
C VAL A 123 -15.08 20.27 -2.63
N ALA A 124 -14.31 20.08 -3.71
CA ALA A 124 -13.28 19.05 -3.77
C ALA A 124 -12.23 19.20 -2.64
N LEU A 125 -11.85 20.43 -2.27
CA LEU A 125 -11.00 20.69 -1.11
C LEU A 125 -11.68 20.26 0.21
N GLN A 126 -12.97 20.53 0.39
CA GLN A 126 -13.70 20.09 1.60
C GLN A 126 -13.75 18.56 1.71
N GLU A 127 -13.98 17.85 0.60
CA GLU A 127 -13.94 16.39 0.58
C GLU A 127 -12.53 15.86 0.89
N THR A 128 -11.48 16.57 0.44
CA THR A 128 -10.11 16.24 0.80
C THR A 128 -9.87 16.37 2.31
N GLN A 129 -10.42 17.41 2.93
CA GLN A 129 -10.33 17.61 4.38
C GLN A 129 -10.98 16.46 5.16
N LYS A 130 -12.16 16.00 4.73
CA LYS A 130 -12.83 14.83 5.32
C LYS A 130 -12.01 13.55 5.15
N GLU A 131 -11.39 13.35 3.99
CA GLU A 131 -10.55 12.17 3.77
C GLU A 131 -9.27 12.22 4.62
N LEU A 132 -8.67 13.40 4.80
CA LEU A 132 -7.54 13.57 5.74
C LEU A 132 -7.94 13.24 7.18
N GLN A 133 -9.15 13.61 7.61
CA GLN A 133 -9.69 13.21 8.91
C GLN A 133 -9.86 11.69 9.01
N ASN A 134 -10.45 11.06 7.99
CA ASN A 134 -10.63 9.62 7.92
C ASN A 134 -9.28 8.88 8.07
N VAL A 135 -8.25 9.30 7.33
CA VAL A 135 -6.91 8.72 7.47
C VAL A 135 -6.30 8.99 8.84
N GLY A 136 -6.48 10.19 9.38
CA GLY A 136 -6.08 10.53 10.74
C GLY A 136 -6.69 9.58 11.79
N GLN A 137 -7.96 9.23 11.64
CA GLN A 137 -8.64 8.28 12.52
C GLN A 137 -8.09 6.84 12.39
N ILE A 138 -7.67 6.43 11.19
CA ILE A 138 -6.97 5.15 11.01
C ILE A 138 -5.65 5.16 11.81
N VAL A 139 -4.86 6.25 11.71
CA VAL A 139 -3.61 6.38 12.46
C VAL A 139 -3.86 6.41 13.98
N LEU A 140 -4.91 7.09 14.46
CA LEU A 140 -5.32 7.05 15.88
C LEU A 140 -5.62 5.63 16.36
N SER A 141 -6.33 4.85 15.55
CA SER A 141 -6.58 3.45 15.87
C SER A 141 -5.31 2.58 15.85
N MET A 142 -4.22 3.01 15.20
CA MET A 142 -2.91 2.34 15.29
C MET A 142 -2.24 2.64 16.63
N PHE A 143 -2.39 3.86 17.17
CA PHE A 143 -1.91 4.18 18.53
C PHE A 143 -2.59 3.30 19.58
N GLU A 144 -3.90 3.04 19.44
CA GLU A 144 -4.64 2.13 20.31
C GLU A 144 -4.14 0.69 20.21
N ASP A 145 -4.01 0.18 18.99
CA ASP A 145 -3.48 -1.17 18.73
C ASP A 145 -2.07 -1.34 19.34
N ILE A 146 -1.22 -0.31 19.30
CA ILE A 146 0.12 -0.38 19.90
C ILE A 146 0.08 -0.48 21.42
N ARG A 147 -0.89 0.15 22.09
CA ARG A 147 -1.02 0.03 23.55
C ARG A 147 -1.38 -1.40 23.98
N GLU A 148 -2.05 -2.14 23.11
CA GLU A 148 -2.46 -3.52 23.37
C GLU A 148 -1.38 -4.53 22.96
N ILE A 149 -0.26 -4.08 22.38
CA ILE A 149 0.77 -5.00 21.89
C ILE A 149 1.43 -5.74 23.04
N THR A 150 1.38 -7.07 22.95
CA THR A 150 2.05 -7.98 23.88
C THR A 150 3.13 -8.77 23.13
N LYS A 151 3.98 -9.47 23.91
CA LYS A 151 5.17 -10.18 23.42
C LYS A 151 4.92 -11.11 22.20
N ASP A 152 3.71 -11.65 22.02
CA ASP A 152 3.43 -12.68 20.99
C ASP A 152 2.33 -12.34 19.98
N ASP A 153 1.88 -11.08 19.88
CA ASP A 153 0.69 -10.77 19.07
C ASP A 153 0.98 -10.56 17.57
N LYS A 154 1.34 -11.66 16.89
CA LYS A 154 1.53 -11.71 15.42
C LYS A 154 0.30 -11.20 14.66
N LYS A 155 -0.89 -11.36 15.23
CA LYS A 155 -2.15 -10.93 14.60
C LYS A 155 -2.29 -9.41 14.66
N LEU A 156 -2.00 -8.80 15.82
CA LEU A 156 -2.03 -7.35 16.00
C LEU A 156 -0.93 -6.66 15.20
N ILE A 157 0.27 -7.25 15.15
CA ILE A 157 1.36 -6.79 14.28
C ILE A 157 0.90 -6.76 12.82
N LYS A 158 0.30 -7.85 12.33
CA LYS A 158 -0.22 -7.90 10.96
C LYS A 158 -1.33 -6.88 10.74
N LYS A 159 -2.19 -6.64 11.74
CA LYS A 159 -3.23 -5.59 11.69
C LYS A 159 -2.61 -4.19 11.56
N LEU A 160 -1.53 -3.91 12.29
CA LEU A 160 -0.80 -2.65 12.23
C LEU A 160 -0.14 -2.43 10.86
N GLU A 161 0.55 -3.46 10.33
CA GLU A 161 1.12 -3.45 8.97
C GLU A 161 0.04 -3.18 7.91
N GLN A 162 -1.14 -3.79 8.08
CA GLN A 162 -2.29 -3.56 7.19
C GLN A 162 -2.86 -2.14 7.28
N LYS A 163 -2.98 -1.58 8.49
CA LYS A 163 -3.41 -0.19 8.69
C LYS A 163 -2.41 0.80 8.09
N HIS A 164 -1.12 0.55 8.27
CA HIS A 164 -0.06 1.37 7.66
C HIS A 164 -0.20 1.41 6.13
N GLN A 165 -0.33 0.25 5.49
CA GLN A 165 -0.52 0.17 4.04
C GLN A 165 -1.79 0.89 3.55
N ALA A 166 -2.88 0.83 4.33
CA ALA A 166 -4.11 1.57 4.03
C ALA A 166 -3.87 3.10 4.09
N VAL A 167 -3.15 3.56 5.12
CA VAL A 167 -2.77 4.97 5.27
C VAL A 167 -1.93 5.45 4.08
N GLU A 168 -0.94 4.69 3.62
CA GLU A 168 -0.15 5.01 2.42
C GLU A 168 -1.03 5.15 1.17
N THR A 169 -1.91 4.16 0.95
CA THR A 169 -2.78 4.11 -0.24
C THR A 169 -3.74 5.30 -0.29
N ILE A 170 -4.36 5.66 0.83
CA ILE A 170 -5.27 6.80 0.88
C ILE A 170 -4.49 8.12 0.77
N ASN A 171 -3.34 8.26 1.44
CA ASN A 171 -2.47 9.46 1.31
C ASN A 171 -2.04 9.71 -0.13
N ASP A 172 -1.73 8.65 -0.88
CA ASP A 172 -1.38 8.72 -2.30
C ASP A 172 -2.57 9.18 -3.15
N SER A 173 -3.75 8.68 -2.83
CA SER A 173 -4.99 9.09 -3.48
C SER A 173 -5.33 10.56 -3.21
N ILE A 174 -5.21 11.00 -1.96
CA ILE A 174 -5.39 12.41 -1.56
C ILE A 174 -4.37 13.30 -2.27
N ARG A 175 -3.08 12.94 -2.26
CA ARG A 175 -2.03 13.71 -2.93
C ARG A 175 -2.31 13.87 -4.42
N ASN A 176 -2.67 12.79 -5.11
CA ASN A 176 -3.04 12.83 -6.52
C ASN A 176 -4.28 13.70 -6.77
N TYR A 177 -5.25 13.67 -5.86
CA TYR A 177 -6.45 14.49 -5.93
C TYR A 177 -6.14 15.98 -5.75
N LEU A 178 -5.33 16.34 -4.75
CA LEU A 178 -4.81 17.70 -4.54
C LEU A 178 -4.03 18.22 -5.74
N VAL A 179 -3.19 17.39 -6.36
CA VAL A 179 -2.49 17.75 -7.62
C VAL A 179 -3.49 18.06 -8.73
N ARG A 180 -4.58 17.31 -8.86
CA ARG A 180 -5.60 17.61 -9.88
C ARG A 180 -6.32 18.93 -9.58
N ILE A 181 -6.63 19.22 -8.32
CA ILE A 181 -7.22 20.50 -7.90
C ILE A 181 -6.27 21.66 -8.22
N SER A 182 -4.96 21.50 -8.01
CA SER A 182 -3.97 22.55 -8.25
C SER A 182 -3.88 22.99 -9.72
N THR A 183 -4.31 22.14 -10.66
CA THR A 183 -4.37 22.48 -12.09
C THR A 183 -5.56 23.34 -12.48
N LYS A 184 -6.47 23.65 -11.54
CA LYS A 184 -7.71 24.40 -11.81
C LYS A 184 -7.60 25.85 -11.39
N ALA A 185 -8.44 26.69 -11.98
CA ALA A 185 -8.64 28.05 -11.50
C ALA A 185 -9.31 27.99 -10.12
N ILE A 186 -8.57 28.35 -9.08
CA ILE A 186 -9.03 28.36 -7.69
C ILE A 186 -8.78 29.73 -7.07
N THR A 187 -9.48 30.05 -5.98
CA THR A 187 -9.31 31.34 -5.30
C THR A 187 -7.99 31.39 -4.53
N LYS A 188 -7.50 32.59 -4.19
CA LYS A 188 -6.28 32.73 -3.35
C LYS A 188 -6.42 32.01 -2.00
N ALA A 189 -7.60 32.08 -1.38
CA ALA A 189 -7.88 31.38 -0.13
C ALA A 189 -7.84 29.84 -0.31
N ASP A 190 -8.25 29.34 -1.47
CA ASP A 190 -8.19 27.91 -1.79
C ASP A 190 -6.76 27.45 -2.08
N VAL A 191 -5.90 28.30 -2.66
CA VAL A 191 -4.45 28.01 -2.81
C VAL A 191 -3.79 27.81 -1.44
N GLU A 192 -4.10 28.67 -0.47
CA GLU A 192 -3.59 28.54 0.91
C GLU A 192 -4.10 27.24 1.56
N ARG A 193 -5.39 26.91 1.40
CA ARG A 193 -5.95 25.64 1.91
C ARG A 193 -5.32 24.41 1.26
N LEU A 194 -5.12 24.45 -0.05
CA LEU A 194 -4.49 23.38 -0.81
C LEU A 194 -3.07 23.10 -0.30
N ALA A 195 -2.27 24.14 -0.06
CA ALA A 195 -0.94 24.00 0.52
C ALA A 195 -0.98 23.36 1.92
N VAL A 196 -1.88 23.83 2.79
CA VAL A 196 -2.10 23.24 4.11
C VAL A 196 -2.50 21.76 4.01
N MET A 197 -3.35 21.39 3.06
CA MET A 197 -3.76 19.99 2.88
C MET A 197 -2.61 19.09 2.41
N PHE A 198 -1.71 19.57 1.57
CA PHE A 198 -0.49 18.82 1.21
C PHE A 198 0.39 18.57 2.43
N ASP A 199 0.59 19.60 3.26
CA ASP A 199 1.40 19.49 4.48
C ASP A 199 0.76 18.52 5.47
N VAL A 200 -0.55 18.64 5.71
CA VAL A 200 -1.30 17.73 6.60
C VAL A 200 -1.24 16.28 6.10
N ASN A 201 -1.43 16.05 4.80
CA ASN A 201 -1.30 14.73 4.18
C ASN A 201 0.09 14.12 4.46
N ARG A 202 1.15 14.90 4.19
CA ARG A 202 2.52 14.47 4.46
C ARG A 202 2.77 14.19 5.94
N SER A 203 2.25 15.03 6.84
CA SER A 203 2.40 14.85 8.28
C SER A 203 1.70 13.60 8.79
N ILE A 204 0.48 13.30 8.33
CA ILE A 204 -0.24 12.08 8.70
C ILE A 204 0.53 10.84 8.27
N LEU A 205 1.01 10.81 7.02
CA LEU A 205 1.85 9.71 6.52
C LEU A 205 3.10 9.54 7.39
N LYS A 206 3.78 10.65 7.73
CA LYS A 206 4.98 10.57 8.56
C LYS A 206 4.71 10.02 9.96
N VAL A 207 3.58 10.37 10.57
CA VAL A 207 3.19 9.79 11.87
C VAL A 207 2.98 8.28 11.73
N ALA A 208 2.30 7.82 10.68
CA ALA A 208 2.08 6.39 10.45
C ALA A 208 3.39 5.60 10.20
N GLU A 209 4.36 6.17 9.49
CA GLU A 209 5.72 5.59 9.35
C GLU A 209 6.42 5.47 10.71
N LEU A 210 6.40 6.53 11.53
CA LEU A 210 7.02 6.52 12.86
C LEU A 210 6.34 5.49 13.78
N THR A 211 5.04 5.33 13.64
CA THR A 211 4.25 4.31 14.34
C THR A 211 4.70 2.90 13.96
N GLU A 212 4.94 2.63 12.67
CA GLU A 212 5.49 1.35 12.20
C GLU A 212 6.94 1.12 12.69
N GLU A 213 7.79 2.14 12.61
CA GLU A 213 9.16 2.09 13.13
C GLU A 213 9.18 1.78 14.64
N TYR A 214 8.27 2.37 15.41
CA TYR A 214 8.13 2.12 16.84
C TYR A 214 7.73 0.66 17.12
N VAL A 215 6.78 0.10 16.36
CA VAL A 215 6.41 -1.32 16.45
C VAL A 215 7.61 -2.23 16.15
N ALA A 216 8.42 -1.89 15.14
CA ALA A 216 9.63 -2.64 14.84
C ALA A 216 10.67 -2.56 15.98
N GLN A 217 10.76 -1.43 16.68
CA GLN A 217 11.61 -1.30 17.87
C GLN A 217 11.10 -2.16 19.03
N LEU A 218 9.79 -2.19 19.28
CA LEU A 218 9.19 -3.05 20.31
C LEU A 218 9.45 -4.54 20.04
N LYS A 219 9.37 -4.96 18.77
CA LYS A 219 9.73 -6.33 18.35
C LYS A 219 11.20 -6.64 18.64
N ARG A 220 12.12 -5.77 18.20
CA ARG A 220 13.57 -5.94 18.45
C ARG A 220 13.91 -6.00 19.93
N GLN A 221 13.32 -5.09 20.72
CA GLN A 221 13.49 -5.09 22.17
C GLN A 221 13.09 -6.45 22.77
N HIS A 222 12.03 -7.06 22.26
CA HIS A 222 11.60 -8.36 22.71
C HIS A 222 12.54 -9.49 22.24
N ASP A 223 12.86 -9.54 20.95
CA ASP A 223 13.68 -10.60 20.34
C ASP A 223 15.09 -10.65 20.94
N GLU A 224 15.64 -9.48 21.31
CA GLU A 224 16.97 -9.34 21.90
C GLU A 224 16.99 -9.35 23.44
N ASP A 225 15.85 -9.60 24.10
CA ASP A 225 15.65 -9.54 25.57
C ASP A 225 16.20 -8.24 26.21
N ILE A 226 16.04 -7.11 25.52
CA ILE A 226 16.51 -5.81 26.00
C ILE A 226 15.66 -5.36 27.19
N ARG A 227 16.31 -5.23 28.35
CA ARG A 227 15.66 -4.77 29.59
C ARG A 227 15.69 -3.24 29.69
N ILE A 228 14.52 -2.63 29.70
CA ILE A 228 14.32 -1.21 29.98
C ILE A 228 14.00 -1.05 31.47
N THR A 229 14.53 -0.01 32.11
CA THR A 229 14.20 0.30 33.50
C THR A 229 12.73 0.73 33.61
N GLU A 230 12.09 0.44 34.75
CA GLU A 230 10.68 0.84 34.92
C GLU A 230 10.47 2.35 34.75
N ASP A 231 11.43 3.18 35.19
CA ASP A 231 11.36 4.63 35.01
C ASP A 231 11.40 5.05 33.54
N ALA A 232 12.25 4.41 32.74
CA ALA A 232 12.33 4.66 31.31
C ALA A 232 11.04 4.21 30.60
N GLN A 233 10.51 3.02 30.94
CA GLN A 233 9.24 2.55 30.39
C GLN A 233 8.09 3.51 30.73
N ARG A 234 7.98 3.94 31.99
CA ARG A 234 6.99 4.95 32.42
C ARG A 234 7.15 6.27 31.65
N GLY A 235 8.38 6.68 31.36
CA GLY A 235 8.68 7.86 30.56
C GLY A 235 8.21 7.72 29.11
N MET A 236 8.49 6.58 28.49
CA MET A 236 8.06 6.26 27.13
C MET A 236 6.54 6.22 27.00
N ASP A 237 5.85 5.54 27.93
CA ASP A 237 4.39 5.46 27.92
C ASP A 237 3.74 6.84 28.06
N LYS A 238 4.29 7.70 28.94
CA LYS A 238 3.84 9.10 29.08
C LYS A 238 4.03 9.89 27.80
N LEU A 239 5.18 9.76 27.13
CA LEU A 239 5.45 10.46 25.88
C LEU A 239 4.52 9.96 24.77
N PHE A 240 4.37 8.64 24.63
CA PHE A 240 3.48 8.03 23.63
C PHE A 240 2.04 8.52 23.80
N ASN A 241 1.54 8.55 25.05
CA ASN A 241 0.20 9.04 25.34
C ASN A 241 0.04 10.52 25.01
N HIS A 242 1.04 11.33 25.33
CA HIS A 242 1.03 12.76 25.00
C HIS A 242 1.04 13.02 23.48
N VAL A 243 1.79 12.22 22.72
CA VAL A 243 1.81 12.28 21.24
C VAL A 243 0.46 11.88 20.67
N ALA A 244 -0.11 10.75 21.12
CA ALA A 244 -1.42 10.29 20.67
C ALA A 244 -2.53 11.34 20.96
N GLU A 245 -2.55 11.91 22.17
CA GLU A 245 -3.51 12.95 22.56
C GLU A 245 -3.30 14.29 21.83
N SER A 246 -2.08 14.57 21.39
CA SER A 246 -1.78 15.77 20.57
C SER A 246 -2.21 15.56 19.12
N PHE A 247 -1.98 14.37 18.58
CA PHE A 247 -2.39 14.00 17.23
C PHE A 247 -3.91 13.96 17.11
N ASP A 248 -4.61 13.36 18.08
CA ASP A 248 -6.08 13.31 18.15
C ASP A 248 -6.71 14.69 18.01
N LYS A 249 -6.26 15.64 18.83
CA LYS A 249 -6.75 17.02 18.76
C LYS A 249 -6.39 17.72 17.46
N ALA A 250 -5.25 17.41 16.85
CA ALA A 250 -4.88 17.98 15.56
C ALA A 250 -5.81 17.46 14.44
N ILE A 251 -6.19 16.19 14.47
CA ILE A 251 -7.16 15.61 13.53
C ILE A 251 -8.57 16.17 13.76
N ASP A 252 -8.98 16.34 15.02
CA ASP A 252 -10.24 17.01 15.37
C ASP A 252 -10.32 18.45 14.84
N MET A 253 -9.19 19.16 14.73
CA MET A 253 -9.15 20.53 14.18
C MET A 253 -9.33 20.60 12.68
N LEU A 254 -9.18 19.48 11.97
CA LEU A 254 -9.55 19.39 10.57
C LEU A 254 -11.08 19.33 10.41
N ASP A 255 -11.88 19.44 11.47
CA ASP A 255 -13.34 19.51 11.34
C ASP A 255 -13.76 20.87 10.75
N VAL A 256 -14.53 20.80 9.66
CA VAL A 256 -15.05 21.94 8.90
C VAL A 256 -16.02 22.79 9.75
N TYR A 257 -16.57 22.23 10.83
CA TYR A 257 -17.68 22.84 11.57
C TYR A 257 -17.31 23.64 12.83
N ASP A 258 -16.08 23.59 13.35
CA ASP A 258 -15.77 24.18 14.66
C ASP A 258 -14.58 25.16 14.65
N LYS A 259 -14.85 26.42 14.26
CA LYS A 259 -13.86 27.53 14.29
C LYS A 259 -13.37 27.88 15.70
N THR A 260 -14.04 27.41 16.75
CA THR A 260 -13.82 27.81 18.15
C THR A 260 -12.68 27.06 18.84
N LYS A 261 -12.27 25.88 18.32
CA LYS A 261 -11.22 25.04 18.93
C LYS A 261 -9.77 25.50 18.67
N LYS A 262 -9.54 26.30 17.62
CA LYS A 262 -8.18 26.62 17.08
C LYS A 262 -7.23 27.32 18.07
N MET A 263 -7.75 28.14 19.00
CA MET A 263 -6.93 28.92 19.94
C MET A 263 -6.34 28.09 21.11
N LYS A 264 -7.06 27.08 21.60
CA LYS A 264 -6.64 26.28 22.78
C LYS A 264 -5.44 25.35 22.52
N LEU A 265 -5.08 25.10 21.25
CA LEU A 265 -4.05 24.12 20.89
C LEU A 265 -2.70 24.73 20.55
N VAL A 266 -2.66 26.00 20.10
CA VAL A 266 -1.40 26.74 19.93
C VAL A 266 -0.68 26.87 21.29
N GLU A 267 -1.43 27.01 22.38
CA GLU A 267 -0.88 26.95 23.74
C GLU A 267 -0.32 25.56 24.08
N ARG A 268 -1.08 24.49 23.77
CA ARG A 268 -0.71 23.13 24.18
C ARG A 268 0.44 22.52 23.36
N SER A 269 0.56 22.87 22.08
CA SER A 269 1.72 22.50 21.25
C SER A 269 3.02 23.12 21.77
N ARG A 270 2.96 24.31 22.38
CA ARG A 270 4.13 24.93 23.04
C ARG A 270 4.51 24.17 24.31
N GLU A 271 3.55 23.58 25.02
CA GLU A 271 3.82 22.71 26.17
C GLU A 271 4.55 21.42 25.74
N SER A 272 4.15 20.79 24.64
CA SER A 272 4.82 19.59 24.09
C SER A 272 6.30 19.82 23.82
N PHE A 273 6.63 20.96 23.19
CA PHE A 273 8.01 21.34 22.89
C PHE A 273 8.83 21.57 24.17
N ASN A 274 8.23 22.17 25.19
CA ASN A 274 8.88 22.39 26.49
C ASN A 274 9.13 21.09 27.26
N ILE A 275 8.23 20.11 27.15
CA ILE A 275 8.41 18.78 27.75
C ILE A 275 9.56 18.04 27.06
N GLU A 276 9.59 18.02 25.73
CA GLU A 276 10.67 17.40 24.95
C GLU A 276 12.03 18.02 25.28
N HIS A 277 12.11 19.35 25.36
CA HIS A 277 13.35 20.06 25.69
C HIS A 277 13.86 19.73 27.10
N LYS A 278 12.96 19.63 28.09
CA LYS A 278 13.32 19.23 29.46
C LYS A 278 13.80 17.78 29.55
N LEU A 279 13.25 16.87 28.74
CA LEU A 279 13.70 15.49 28.69
C LEU A 279 15.11 15.40 28.09
N ARG A 280 15.42 16.19 27.05
CA ARG A 280 16.78 16.23 26.46
C ARG A 280 17.84 16.79 27.40
N GLN A 281 17.50 17.76 28.26
CA GLN A 281 18.45 18.34 29.23
C GLN A 281 18.77 17.43 30.42
N ARG A 282 17.93 16.42 30.70
CA ARG A 282 18.14 15.46 31.81
C ARG A 282 18.94 14.22 31.40
N SER A 283 19.27 14.09 30.12
CA SER A 283 20.08 13.00 29.56
C SER A 283 21.56 13.37 29.38
N TYR A 284 22.00 14.48 29.98
CA TYR A 284 23.40 14.91 30.10
C TYR A 284 23.82 15.01 31.57
#